data_AF-A0A381T1I6-F1
#
_entry.id   AF-A0A381T1I6-F1
#
_cell.length_a   1.000
_cell.length_b   1.000
_cell.length_c   1.000
_cell.angle_alpha   90.00
_cell.angle_beta   90.00
_cell.angle_gamma   90.00
#
_symmetry.space_group_name_H-M   'P 1'
#
loop_
_entity.id
_entity.type
_entity.pdbx_description
1 polymer ?
#
loop_
_entity_poly.entity_id
_entity_poly.type
_entity_poly.pdbx_seq_one_letter_code
_entity_poly.pdbx_strand_id
1 'polypeptide(L)'
;MKKYLISFFIFSATSAAIAHAPADLLIKQADIDSVGNVPAESVANQTGIDGAENEKAVPKGPGTATIATEQDYFDFLRILHAEQPKKSGHLLGRLARPSKDLGEHKISEYDTYLKIYFPNAHSDHVQRFMIESFVDQEKWDEAELALLKFVYLYPNSALKKTVIENGYVLLEEEEYYQSDRDKLVTLLQEAPRSGEIQNRYFKFLSAVHGLRDPKLKPLFKREAWEYLRLYSHLPRASKALMGLAGVDLSNGAHHSALMIYEKLMTMYSTSREFASALFQSGKLKQEQFGEYNEATANFRQFLKQFPEHRFVAEAQYRIAAIADQNFNDWTTAIGEYEKVVTQHPTNVYTIPSLLRAGEIQATKLRQEEEAIATYNRIASEYPDSTVQVTKALQRAGKLYEKSKEYEEAIAQYMVVHEKYPGTEGALVSLEKCAFIYEKKIKRKDKAVEKLNIIVKEYPGTKKAKKAAKRIKKLNK
;
A
#
# COMPACT_ATOMS: atom_id res chain seq x y z
N MET A 1 -33.29 8.38 24.47
CA MET A 1 -33.28 7.82 25.84
C MET A 1 -32.91 6.35 25.76
N LYS A 2 -31.61 6.05 25.77
CA LYS A 2 -30.99 4.76 26.12
C LYS A 2 -29.56 5.15 26.48
N LYS A 3 -29.29 5.25 27.78
CA LYS A 3 -28.00 5.64 28.35
C LYS A 3 -27.61 4.54 29.33
N TYR A 4 -26.46 3.92 29.06
CA TYR A 4 -25.51 3.34 30.01
C TYR A 4 -26.06 2.44 31.13
N LEU A 5 -25.88 1.13 30.94
CA LEU A 5 -25.94 0.12 32.00
C LEU A 5 -24.90 -0.98 31.71
N ILE A 6 -23.67 -0.59 31.41
CA ILE A 6 -22.49 -1.47 31.51
C ILE A 6 -21.87 -1.20 32.90
N SER A 7 -22.61 -1.60 33.92
CA SER A 7 -22.15 -1.71 35.31
C SER A 7 -23.21 -2.53 36.02
N PHE A 8 -22.80 -3.68 36.55
CA PHE A 8 -23.61 -4.80 37.07
C PHE A 8 -23.97 -5.88 36.04
N PHE A 9 -23.08 -6.86 35.86
CA PHE A 9 -23.41 -8.29 36.01
C PHE A 9 -22.13 -9.10 36.19
N ILE A 10 -21.65 -9.18 37.45
CA ILE A 10 -20.83 -10.29 37.93
C ILE A 10 -21.65 -10.93 39.07
N PHE A 11 -22.42 -11.98 38.77
CA PHE A 11 -22.54 -13.23 39.54
C PHE A 11 -23.70 -14.11 39.02
N SER A 12 -23.41 -15.42 38.96
CA SER A 12 -24.30 -16.59 38.87
C SER A 12 -25.22 -16.79 37.66
N ALA A 13 -24.94 -17.82 36.87
CA ALA A 13 -25.85 -18.97 36.77
C ALA A 13 -25.13 -20.19 36.16
N THR A 14 -25.26 -21.31 36.86
CA THR A 14 -24.90 -22.67 36.51
C THR A 14 -25.91 -23.30 35.55
N SER A 15 -25.42 -24.27 34.77
CA SER A 15 -26.14 -25.40 34.14
C SER A 15 -27.03 -25.12 32.93
N ALA A 16 -26.67 -25.66 31.77
CA ALA A 16 -27.26 -26.91 31.26
C ALA A 16 -26.61 -27.33 29.92
N ALA A 17 -26.44 -28.64 29.77
CA ALA A 17 -25.74 -29.33 28.68
C ALA A 17 -26.50 -29.37 27.36
N ILE A 18 -25.77 -29.40 26.24
CA ILE A 18 -26.15 -30.11 25.00
C ILE A 18 -24.91 -30.82 24.42
N ALA A 19 -25.18 -31.98 23.85
CA ALA A 19 -24.34 -33.16 23.67
C ALA A 19 -23.36 -33.16 22.47
N HIS A 20 -22.36 -34.05 22.62
CA HIS A 20 -21.65 -34.94 21.65
C HIS A 20 -22.11 -34.93 20.17
N ALA A 21 -21.30 -35.13 19.12
CA ALA A 21 -19.95 -35.67 18.84
C ALA A 21 -19.73 -35.62 17.29
N PRO A 22 -18.75 -36.30 16.63
CA PRO A 22 -17.33 -36.55 16.88
C PRO A 22 -16.41 -36.11 15.71
N ALA A 23 -15.12 -36.37 15.90
CA ALA A 23 -13.96 -36.14 15.02
C ALA A 23 -13.95 -36.92 13.70
N ASP A 24 -13.22 -36.39 12.71
CA ASP A 24 -12.19 -37.11 11.95
C ASP A 24 -11.47 -36.16 10.96
N LEU A 25 -10.14 -36.05 11.06
CA LEU A 25 -9.22 -36.32 9.94
C LEU A 25 -7.75 -36.16 10.37
N LEU A 26 -7.09 -37.32 10.45
CA LEU A 26 -5.66 -37.54 10.43
C LEU A 26 -5.06 -37.05 9.09
N ILE A 27 -4.04 -36.19 9.12
CA ILE A 27 -2.99 -36.20 8.08
C ILE A 27 -1.60 -36.12 8.74
N LYS A 28 -0.75 -37.03 8.26
CA LYS A 28 0.56 -37.44 8.72
C LYS A 28 1.63 -36.34 8.69
N GLN A 29 2.50 -36.41 9.70
CA GLN A 29 3.89 -35.99 9.67
C GLN A 29 4.64 -36.54 8.43
N ALA A 30 5.47 -35.70 7.83
CA ALA A 30 6.68 -36.12 7.12
C ALA A 30 7.81 -35.13 7.47
N ASP A 31 8.98 -35.71 7.68
CA ASP A 31 10.21 -35.17 8.26
C ASP A 31 10.83 -33.99 7.51
N ILE A 32 11.62 -33.19 8.23
CA ILE A 32 13.06 -32.97 7.94
C ILE A 32 13.72 -32.54 9.25
N ASP A 33 14.57 -33.43 9.75
CA ASP A 33 15.52 -33.24 10.83
C ASP A 33 16.81 -32.53 10.35
N SER A 34 17.45 -31.86 11.32
CA SER A 34 18.87 -31.51 11.42
C SER A 34 19.37 -30.37 10.50
N VAL A 35 20.16 -29.38 10.92
CA VAL A 35 21.29 -29.27 11.88
C VAL A 35 21.36 -27.78 12.29
N GLY A 36 21.81 -27.32 13.46
CA GLY A 36 22.49 -27.93 14.58
C GLY A 36 22.46 -27.00 15.80
N ASN A 37 22.73 -27.61 16.94
CA ASN A 37 22.56 -27.13 18.30
C ASN A 37 23.88 -26.51 18.80
N VAL A 38 23.85 -25.34 19.45
CA VAL A 38 24.91 -24.86 20.36
C VAL A 38 24.24 -24.23 21.58
N PRO A 39 24.59 -24.62 22.82
CA PRO A 39 23.84 -24.21 24.01
C PRO A 39 24.26 -22.84 24.54
N ALA A 40 23.28 -22.14 25.12
CA ALA A 40 23.46 -20.91 25.88
C ALA A 40 23.99 -21.23 27.28
N GLU A 41 25.17 -20.71 27.61
CA GLU A 41 25.66 -20.66 28.98
C GLU A 41 25.28 -19.33 29.65
N SER A 42 24.79 -19.49 30.87
CA SER A 42 24.45 -18.49 31.87
C SER A 42 25.64 -17.61 32.25
N VAL A 43 25.42 -16.29 32.31
CA VAL A 43 26.32 -15.39 33.04
C VAL A 43 25.55 -14.79 34.21
N ALA A 44 25.76 -15.38 35.39
CA ALA A 44 25.49 -14.78 36.69
C ALA A 44 26.83 -14.40 37.33
N ASN A 45 26.92 -13.13 37.75
CA ASN A 45 27.76 -12.54 38.79
C ASN A 45 29.15 -13.11 39.08
N GLN A 46 30.17 -12.27 38.88
CA GLN A 46 31.24 -12.08 39.86
C GLN A 46 31.66 -10.60 39.91
N THR A 47 31.33 -9.92 41.01
CA THR A 47 32.06 -8.74 41.49
C THR A 47 32.68 -9.12 42.82
N GLY A 48 34.01 -9.13 42.88
CA GLY A 48 34.76 -9.18 44.12
C GLY A 48 35.95 -8.26 43.98
N ILE A 49 35.97 -7.17 44.75
CA ILE A 49 37.19 -6.50 45.20
C ILE A 49 36.89 -5.93 46.60
N ASP A 50 37.59 -6.46 47.59
CA ASP A 50 37.69 -5.93 48.95
C ASP A 50 38.56 -4.66 48.98
N GLY A 51 38.20 -3.73 49.87
CA GLY A 51 39.01 -2.57 50.22
C GLY A 51 38.36 -1.79 51.35
N ALA A 52 38.75 -2.11 52.59
CA ALA A 52 38.39 -1.35 53.79
C ALA A 52 39.27 -0.08 53.89
N GLU A 53 38.67 1.08 54.17
CA GLU A 53 39.09 2.01 55.23
C GLU A 53 38.27 3.33 55.23
N ASN A 54 38.07 3.83 56.46
CA ASN A 54 37.64 5.16 56.90
C ASN A 54 36.15 5.54 56.91
N GLU A 55 35.58 5.39 58.11
CA GLU A 55 34.52 6.23 58.65
C GLU A 55 34.90 7.73 58.59
N LYS A 56 34.15 8.49 57.80
CA LYS A 56 33.89 9.91 58.08
C LYS A 56 32.40 10.18 57.91
N ALA A 57 31.80 10.64 59.00
CA ALA A 57 30.41 11.08 59.06
C ALA A 57 30.13 12.22 58.06
N VAL A 58 29.14 12.02 57.20
CA VAL A 58 28.55 13.01 56.27
C VAL A 58 27.03 12.75 56.26
N PRO A 59 26.17 13.80 56.23
CA PRO A 59 24.96 13.87 57.03
C PRO A 59 23.77 13.10 56.42
N LYS A 60 22.77 12.79 57.26
CA LYS A 60 21.45 12.30 56.84
C LYS A 60 20.87 13.22 55.75
N GLY A 61 20.96 12.79 54.50
CA GLY A 61 20.26 13.38 53.36
C GLY A 61 18.75 13.11 53.41
N PRO A 62 17.94 13.79 52.59
CA PRO A 62 16.49 13.70 52.63
C PRO A 62 16.07 12.24 52.37
N GLY A 63 15.06 11.78 53.11
CA GLY A 63 14.60 10.39 53.09
C GLY A 63 14.53 9.82 51.68
N THR A 64 15.09 8.62 51.50
CA THR A 64 14.97 7.83 50.27
C THR A 64 13.50 7.80 49.87
N ALA A 65 13.15 8.52 48.80
CA ALA A 65 11.82 8.43 48.22
C ALA A 65 11.60 6.96 47.86
N THR A 66 10.62 6.32 48.51
CA THR A 66 10.25 4.94 48.20
C THR A 66 9.80 4.92 46.76
N ILE A 67 10.52 4.23 45.88
CA ILE A 67 10.06 4.01 44.50
C ILE A 67 8.87 3.07 44.63
N ALA A 68 7.66 3.54 44.29
CA ALA A 68 6.46 2.72 44.28
C ALA A 68 6.70 1.47 43.43
N THR A 69 6.31 0.30 43.92
CA THR A 69 6.44 -0.95 43.17
C THR A 69 5.47 -0.98 41.99
N GLU A 70 5.70 -1.85 41.01
CA GLU A 70 4.72 -2.07 39.93
C GLU A 70 3.35 -2.47 40.48
N GLN A 71 3.33 -3.30 41.52
CA GLN A 71 2.12 -3.72 42.20
C GLN A 71 1.38 -2.53 42.83
N ASP A 72 2.09 -1.63 43.51
CA ASP A 72 1.48 -0.41 44.08
C ASP A 72 0.84 0.46 42.99
N TYR A 73 1.49 0.58 41.84
CA TYR A 73 0.95 1.34 40.71
C TYR A 73 -0.29 0.62 40.13
N PHE A 74 -0.23 -0.70 39.93
CA PHE A 74 -1.38 -1.46 39.46
C PHE A 74 -2.58 -1.39 40.42
N ASP A 75 -2.34 -1.45 41.73
CA ASP A 75 -3.38 -1.31 42.75
C ASP A 75 -4.03 0.08 42.71
N PHE A 76 -3.24 1.13 42.50
CA PHE A 76 -3.77 2.46 42.22
C PHE A 76 -4.62 2.47 40.94
N LEU A 77 -4.17 1.86 39.85
CA LEU A 77 -4.93 1.81 38.59
C LEU A 77 -6.26 1.08 38.73
N ARG A 78 -6.34 0.04 39.58
CA ARG A 78 -7.60 -0.65 39.91
C ARG A 78 -8.59 0.29 40.62
N ILE A 79 -8.11 1.06 41.59
CA ILE A 79 -8.94 2.06 42.31
C ILE A 79 -9.39 3.13 41.32
N LEU A 80 -8.47 3.67 40.53
CA LEU A 80 -8.74 4.68 39.52
C LEU A 80 -9.76 4.18 38.48
N HIS A 81 -9.64 2.92 38.05
CA HIS A 81 -10.58 2.32 37.10
C HIS A 81 -12.02 2.29 37.66
N ALA A 82 -12.19 1.93 38.94
CA ALA A 82 -13.49 1.92 39.61
C ALA A 82 -14.07 3.33 39.89
N GLU A 83 -13.25 4.38 39.89
CA GLU A 83 -13.65 5.75 40.23
C GLU A 83 -14.69 6.32 39.23
N GLN A 84 -15.70 7.00 39.76
CA GLN A 84 -16.77 7.63 38.99
C GLN A 84 -16.69 9.16 39.06
N PRO A 85 -17.15 9.91 38.04
CA PRO A 85 -17.15 11.37 38.08
C PRO A 85 -17.92 11.92 39.30
N LYS A 86 -17.28 12.81 40.06
CA LYS A 86 -17.92 13.45 41.22
C LYS A 86 -19.06 14.35 40.75
N LYS A 87 -20.24 14.23 41.39
CA LYS A 87 -21.37 15.14 41.15
C LYS A 87 -21.05 16.51 41.75
N SER A 88 -21.22 17.59 40.99
CA SER A 88 -21.01 18.95 41.51
C SER A 88 -22.05 19.27 42.59
N GLY A 89 -21.60 19.74 43.75
CA GLY A 89 -22.43 20.02 44.94
C GLY A 89 -23.23 21.32 44.91
N HIS A 90 -23.64 21.83 43.74
CA HIS A 90 -24.39 23.08 43.65
C HIS A 90 -25.74 22.95 42.93
N LEU A 91 -26.72 23.69 43.44
CA LEU A 91 -28.17 23.69 43.19
C LEU A 91 -28.64 23.84 41.71
N LEU A 92 -27.74 23.85 40.74
CA LEU A 92 -28.04 23.91 39.29
C LEU A 92 -27.81 22.54 38.63
N GLY A 93 -28.24 21.48 39.32
CA GLY A 93 -28.01 20.07 39.00
C GLY A 93 -28.78 19.50 37.80
N ARG A 94 -28.85 20.22 36.67
CA ARG A 94 -29.49 19.68 35.45
C ARG A 94 -28.66 19.72 34.17
N LEU A 95 -27.42 20.23 34.20
CA LEU A 95 -26.58 20.32 32.99
C LEU A 95 -25.09 19.95 33.21
N ALA A 96 -24.71 19.33 34.33
CA ALA A 96 -23.35 18.82 34.48
C ALA A 96 -23.17 17.55 33.62
N ARG A 97 -22.55 17.71 32.44
CA ARG A 97 -22.05 16.56 31.65
C ARG A 97 -21.05 15.78 32.52
N PRO A 98 -20.96 14.43 32.41
CA PRO A 98 -19.87 13.68 33.03
C PRO A 98 -18.54 14.36 32.67
N SER A 99 -17.62 14.55 33.64
CA SER A 99 -16.36 15.20 33.31
C SER A 99 -15.57 14.29 32.37
N LYS A 100 -15.35 14.76 31.13
CA LYS A 100 -14.44 14.09 30.18
C LYS A 100 -13.02 13.96 30.75
N ASP A 101 -12.67 14.91 31.62
CA ASP A 101 -11.40 15.00 32.34
C ASP A 101 -10.99 13.70 33.04
N LEU A 102 -11.91 13.03 33.76
CA LEU A 102 -11.57 11.77 34.44
C LEU A 102 -11.27 10.64 33.43
N GLY A 103 -12.05 10.53 32.36
CA GLY A 103 -11.83 9.51 31.33
C GLY A 103 -10.51 9.70 30.57
N GLU A 104 -10.15 10.94 30.27
CA GLU A 104 -8.87 11.29 29.63
C GLU A 104 -7.68 11.08 30.56
N HIS A 105 -7.84 11.37 31.86
CA HIS A 105 -6.84 11.09 32.89
C HIS A 105 -6.62 9.57 33.05
N LYS A 106 -7.69 8.77 33.14
CA LYS A 106 -7.61 7.29 33.17
C LYS A 106 -6.78 6.75 32.01
N ILE A 107 -7.11 7.16 30.78
CA ILE A 107 -6.38 6.75 29.57
C ILE A 107 -4.89 7.11 29.67
N SER A 108 -4.58 8.30 30.17
CA SER A 108 -3.20 8.78 30.28
C SER A 108 -2.38 8.00 31.32
N GLU A 109 -2.98 7.65 32.45
CA GLU A 109 -2.37 6.78 33.47
C GLU A 109 -2.13 5.36 32.95
N TYR A 110 -3.12 4.78 32.26
CA TYR A 110 -2.98 3.45 31.66
C TYR A 110 -1.90 3.42 30.56
N ASP A 111 -1.84 4.43 29.70
CA ASP A 111 -0.80 4.56 28.67
C ASP A 111 0.60 4.69 29.31
N THR A 112 0.72 5.45 30.39
CA THR A 112 1.97 5.59 31.14
C THR A 112 2.43 4.27 31.73
N TYR A 113 1.54 3.54 32.38
CA TYR A 113 1.82 2.20 32.89
C TYR A 113 2.24 1.24 31.76
N LEU A 114 1.49 1.20 30.66
CA LEU A 114 1.79 0.31 29.54
C LEU A 114 3.13 0.66 28.87
N LYS A 115 3.53 1.94 28.80
CA LYS A 115 4.86 2.32 28.28
C LYS A 115 6.01 1.74 29.10
N ILE A 116 5.82 1.54 30.40
CA ILE A 116 6.85 1.05 31.33
C ILE A 116 6.85 -0.48 31.38
N TYR A 117 5.67 -1.09 31.54
CA TYR A 117 5.56 -2.52 31.89
C TYR A 117 5.17 -3.42 30.73
N PHE A 118 4.75 -2.88 29.57
CA PHE A 118 4.39 -3.69 28.42
C PHE A 118 5.55 -4.60 27.99
N PRO A 119 5.29 -5.88 27.68
CA PRO A 119 3.99 -6.59 27.71
C PRO A 119 3.75 -7.41 29.01
N ASN A 120 4.58 -7.22 30.03
CA ASN A 120 4.67 -8.07 31.21
C ASN A 120 3.80 -7.52 32.36
N ALA A 121 3.99 -8.09 33.55
CA ALA A 121 3.26 -7.71 34.77
C ALA A 121 1.74 -7.75 34.54
N HIS A 122 1.01 -6.71 34.96
CA HIS A 122 -0.44 -6.61 34.81
C HIS A 122 -0.87 -5.85 33.54
N SER A 123 -0.01 -5.82 32.51
CA SER A 123 -0.30 -5.11 31.24
C SER A 123 -1.55 -5.60 30.53
N ASP A 124 -1.92 -6.87 30.67
CA ASP A 124 -3.17 -7.40 30.13
C ASP A 124 -4.39 -6.76 30.83
N HIS A 125 -4.39 -6.69 32.16
CA HIS A 125 -5.45 -6.04 32.92
C HIS A 125 -5.59 -4.55 32.57
N VAL A 126 -4.46 -3.84 32.46
CA VAL A 126 -4.45 -2.41 32.09
C VAL A 126 -4.87 -2.20 30.64
N GLN A 127 -4.51 -3.10 29.72
CA GLN A 127 -5.02 -3.06 28.34
C GLN A 127 -6.54 -3.27 28.29
N ARG A 128 -7.11 -4.11 29.16
CA ARG A 128 -8.56 -4.24 29.28
C ARG A 128 -9.21 -2.95 29.81
N PHE A 129 -8.63 -2.33 30.85
CA PHE A 129 -9.12 -1.04 31.36
C PHE A 129 -9.12 0.06 30.29
N MET A 130 -8.14 0.03 29.38
CA MET A 130 -8.08 0.91 28.21
C MET A 130 -9.25 0.66 27.24
N ILE A 131 -9.56 -0.59 26.91
CA ILE A 131 -10.71 -0.93 26.04
C ILE A 131 -12.00 -0.38 26.66
N GLU A 132 -12.25 -0.69 27.93
CA GLU A 132 -13.45 -0.27 28.66
C GLU A 132 -13.55 1.27 28.70
N SER A 133 -12.43 1.96 28.93
CA SER A 133 -12.40 3.43 28.95
C SER A 133 -12.63 4.09 27.59
N PHE A 134 -12.22 3.45 26.49
CA PHE A 134 -12.54 3.93 25.14
C PHE A 134 -14.01 3.71 24.80
N VAL A 135 -14.59 2.57 25.20
CA VAL A 135 -16.03 2.27 25.05
C VAL A 135 -16.86 3.29 25.83
N ASP A 136 -16.53 3.55 27.10
CA ASP A 136 -17.23 4.54 27.94
C ASP A 136 -17.19 5.98 27.37
N GLN A 137 -16.18 6.26 26.54
CA GLN A 137 -15.99 7.57 25.89
C GLN A 137 -16.49 7.60 24.44
N GLU A 138 -17.10 6.52 23.95
CA GLU A 138 -17.59 6.37 22.58
C GLU A 138 -16.45 6.57 21.53
N LYS A 139 -15.21 6.22 21.89
CA LYS A 139 -14.01 6.26 21.02
C LYS A 139 -13.86 4.91 20.29
N TRP A 140 -14.76 4.65 19.35
CA TRP A 140 -14.94 3.33 18.73
C TRP A 140 -13.73 2.82 17.94
N ASP A 141 -13.02 3.70 17.25
CA ASP A 141 -11.78 3.39 16.52
C ASP A 141 -10.64 2.96 17.47
N GLU A 142 -10.48 3.67 18.58
CA GLU A 142 -9.52 3.32 19.64
C GLU A 142 -9.91 2.02 20.36
N ALA A 143 -11.21 1.83 20.64
CA ALA A 143 -11.72 0.59 21.24
C ALA A 143 -11.47 -0.62 20.33
N GLU A 144 -11.68 -0.46 19.02
CA GLU A 144 -11.39 -1.50 18.01
C GLU A 144 -9.92 -1.90 18.01
N LEU A 145 -9.04 -0.90 17.92
CA LEU A 145 -7.61 -1.10 17.92
C LEU A 145 -7.15 -1.77 19.21
N ALA A 146 -7.62 -1.29 20.36
CA ALA A 146 -7.27 -1.81 21.68
C ALA A 146 -7.77 -3.26 21.88
N LEU A 147 -8.95 -3.60 21.37
CA LEU A 147 -9.50 -4.95 21.37
C LEU A 147 -8.62 -5.90 20.56
N LEU A 148 -8.31 -5.55 19.30
CA LEU A 148 -7.41 -6.34 18.46
C LEU A 148 -6.02 -6.47 19.08
N LYS A 149 -5.49 -5.38 19.66
CA LYS A 149 -4.20 -5.36 20.35
C LYS A 149 -4.20 -6.34 21.52
N PHE A 150 -5.25 -6.34 22.34
CA PHE A 150 -5.36 -7.27 23.45
C PHE A 150 -5.29 -8.72 22.97
N VAL A 151 -6.16 -9.07 22.02
CA VAL A 151 -6.34 -10.47 21.59
C VAL A 151 -5.08 -11.02 20.92
N TYR A 152 -4.36 -10.18 20.18
CA TYR A 152 -3.10 -10.57 19.54
C TYR A 152 -1.92 -10.61 20.52
N LEU A 153 -1.82 -9.68 21.47
CA LEU A 153 -0.63 -9.52 22.30
C LEU A 153 -0.67 -10.31 23.60
N TYR A 154 -1.85 -10.64 24.12
CA TYR A 154 -2.02 -11.40 25.37
C TYR A 154 -2.76 -12.74 25.14
N PRO A 155 -2.24 -13.64 24.29
CA PRO A 155 -2.96 -14.84 23.90
C PRO A 155 -3.17 -15.84 25.05
N ASN A 156 -2.38 -15.73 26.12
CA ASN A 156 -2.41 -16.59 27.31
C ASN A 156 -3.06 -15.90 28.53
N SER A 157 -3.57 -14.67 28.40
CA SER A 157 -4.22 -13.99 29.51
C SER A 157 -5.50 -14.73 29.91
N ALA A 158 -5.72 -14.88 31.22
CA ALA A 158 -6.96 -15.43 31.75
C ALA A 158 -8.19 -14.58 31.38
N LEU A 159 -8.00 -13.29 31.05
CA LEU A 159 -9.06 -12.37 30.66
C LEU A 159 -9.49 -12.52 29.19
N LYS A 160 -8.72 -13.24 28.37
CA LYS A 160 -8.91 -13.26 26.90
C LYS A 160 -10.31 -13.68 26.48
N LYS A 161 -10.87 -14.72 27.11
CA LYS A 161 -12.22 -15.19 26.79
C LYS A 161 -13.25 -14.08 26.99
N THR A 162 -13.24 -13.46 28.17
CA THR A 162 -14.17 -12.37 28.51
C THR A 162 -13.99 -11.15 27.62
N VAL A 163 -12.75 -10.78 27.29
CA VAL A 163 -12.48 -9.66 26.38
C VAL A 163 -13.04 -9.92 24.97
N ILE A 164 -12.90 -11.15 24.45
CA ILE A 164 -13.47 -11.53 23.15
C ILE A 164 -15.01 -11.54 23.20
N GLU A 165 -15.60 -12.11 24.24
CA GLU A 165 -17.07 -12.16 24.40
C GLU A 165 -17.67 -10.75 24.47
N ASN A 166 -17.10 -9.86 25.28
CA ASN A 166 -17.49 -8.45 25.33
C ASN A 166 -17.23 -7.73 23.99
N GLY A 167 -16.14 -8.10 23.30
CA GLY A 167 -15.84 -7.62 21.96
C GLY A 167 -16.93 -7.98 20.95
N TYR A 168 -17.46 -9.20 20.96
CA TYR A 168 -18.55 -9.59 20.08
C TYR A 168 -19.83 -8.78 20.34
N VAL A 169 -20.17 -8.55 21.60
CA VAL A 169 -21.31 -7.69 21.97
C VAL A 169 -21.10 -6.27 21.42
N LEU A 170 -19.92 -5.69 21.63
CA LEU A 170 -19.56 -4.36 21.13
C LEU A 170 -19.70 -4.27 19.60
N LEU A 171 -19.17 -5.25 18.87
CA LEU A 171 -19.26 -5.30 17.40
C LEU A 171 -20.71 -5.46 16.91
N GLU A 172 -21.57 -6.10 17.69
CA GLU A 172 -22.98 -6.33 17.38
C GLU A 172 -23.87 -5.11 17.65
N GLU A 173 -23.66 -4.42 18.78
CA GLU A 173 -24.53 -3.34 19.24
C GLU A 173 -24.21 -2.00 18.57
N GLU A 174 -22.94 -1.72 18.26
CA GLU A 174 -22.53 -0.40 17.79
C GLU A 174 -22.55 -0.26 16.26
N GLU A 175 -23.21 0.79 15.77
CA GLU A 175 -23.36 1.08 14.34
C GLU A 175 -22.00 1.28 13.66
N TYR A 176 -21.01 1.82 14.39
CA TYR A 176 -19.67 2.07 13.89
C TYR A 176 -19.06 0.82 13.20
N TYR A 177 -19.29 -0.38 13.74
CA TYR A 177 -18.65 -1.60 13.26
C TYR A 177 -19.41 -2.32 12.14
N GLN A 178 -20.62 -1.87 11.77
CA GLN A 178 -21.49 -2.63 10.87
C GLN A 178 -20.85 -2.95 9.51
N SER A 179 -20.03 -2.05 8.95
CA SER A 179 -19.40 -2.26 7.63
C SER A 179 -18.32 -3.33 7.62
N ASP A 180 -17.66 -3.55 8.75
CA ASP A 180 -16.47 -4.41 8.86
C ASP A 180 -16.64 -5.52 9.91
N ARG A 181 -17.83 -5.66 10.50
CA ARG A 181 -18.17 -6.62 11.55
C ARG A 181 -17.65 -8.03 11.27
N ASP A 182 -17.99 -8.60 10.11
CA ASP A 182 -17.60 -9.97 9.78
C ASP A 182 -16.08 -10.14 9.69
N LYS A 183 -15.38 -9.12 9.18
CA LYS A 183 -13.92 -9.12 9.12
C LYS A 183 -13.34 -9.04 10.53
N LEU A 184 -13.87 -8.15 11.38
CA LEU A 184 -13.43 -7.99 12.76
C LEU A 184 -13.66 -9.26 13.57
N VAL A 185 -14.83 -9.89 13.45
CA VAL A 185 -15.13 -11.19 14.07
C VAL A 185 -14.11 -12.25 13.62
N THR A 186 -13.82 -12.31 12.32
CA THR A 186 -12.81 -13.22 11.76
C THR A 186 -11.43 -12.97 12.37
N LEU A 187 -10.99 -11.71 12.44
CA LEU A 187 -9.71 -11.33 13.02
C LEU A 187 -9.60 -11.72 14.51
N LEU A 188 -10.69 -11.60 15.28
CA LEU A 188 -10.74 -12.03 16.68
C LEU A 188 -10.63 -13.56 16.82
N GLN A 189 -11.27 -14.32 15.92
CA GLN A 189 -11.25 -15.79 15.92
C GLN A 189 -9.90 -16.36 15.51
N GLU A 190 -9.28 -15.77 14.48
CA GLU A 190 -8.02 -16.23 13.89
C GLU A 190 -6.77 -15.66 14.58
N ALA A 191 -6.96 -14.82 15.60
CA ALA A 191 -5.87 -14.22 16.33
C ALA A 191 -4.89 -15.28 16.88
N PRO A 192 -3.57 -15.02 16.84
CA PRO A 192 -2.57 -16.00 17.26
C PRO A 192 -2.79 -16.52 18.68
N ARG A 193 -2.68 -17.83 18.87
CA ARG A 193 -2.82 -18.48 20.19
C ARG A 193 -1.48 -18.64 20.92
N SER A 194 -0.36 -18.49 20.23
CA SER A 194 1.00 -18.67 20.77
C SER A 194 2.04 -17.97 19.88
N GLY A 195 3.32 -18.20 20.16
CA GLY A 195 4.47 -17.66 19.44
C GLY A 195 5.10 -16.47 20.15
N GLU A 196 6.16 -15.92 19.59
CA GLU A 196 6.85 -14.75 20.17
C GLU A 196 6.03 -13.45 20.02
N ILE A 197 6.12 -12.55 21.01
CA ILE A 197 5.28 -11.33 21.02
C ILE A 197 5.55 -10.40 19.84
N GLN A 198 6.81 -10.19 19.45
CA GLN A 198 7.20 -9.39 18.28
C GLN A 198 6.52 -9.89 17.00
N ASN A 199 6.32 -11.21 16.87
CA ASN A 199 5.66 -11.80 15.70
C ASN A 199 4.16 -11.54 15.75
N ARG A 200 3.55 -11.64 16.93
CA ARG A 200 2.13 -11.34 17.12
C ARG A 200 1.84 -9.85 16.95
N TYR A 201 2.71 -8.97 17.44
CA TYR A 201 2.59 -7.52 17.25
C TYR A 201 2.66 -7.16 15.76
N PHE A 202 3.63 -7.71 15.03
CA PHE A 202 3.65 -7.49 13.58
C PHE A 202 2.38 -8.02 12.86
N LYS A 203 1.83 -9.16 13.29
CA LYS A 203 0.55 -9.69 12.77
C LYS A 203 -0.63 -8.77 13.12
N PHE A 204 -0.64 -8.19 14.32
CA PHE A 204 -1.62 -7.17 14.71
C PHE A 204 -1.56 -5.95 13.81
N LEU A 205 -0.37 -5.38 13.59
CA LEU A 205 -0.18 -4.26 12.64
C LEU A 205 -0.69 -4.63 11.24
N SER A 206 -0.38 -5.85 10.78
CA SER A 206 -0.82 -6.33 9.47
C SER A 206 -2.35 -6.45 9.38
N ALA A 207 -3.00 -6.92 10.46
CA ALA A 207 -4.46 -7.00 10.55
C ALA A 207 -5.11 -5.61 10.47
N VAL A 208 -4.62 -4.66 11.28
CA VAL A 208 -5.10 -3.27 11.30
C VAL A 208 -4.93 -2.60 9.93
N HIS A 209 -3.76 -2.74 9.32
CA HIS A 209 -3.52 -2.20 7.97
C HIS A 209 -4.42 -2.86 6.91
N GLY A 210 -4.75 -4.14 7.08
CA GLY A 210 -5.60 -4.92 6.19
C GLY A 210 -7.08 -4.49 6.18
N LEU A 211 -7.57 -3.89 7.26
CA LEU A 211 -8.95 -3.38 7.35
C LEU A 211 -9.22 -2.23 6.38
N ARG A 212 -8.18 -1.46 6.03
CA ARG A 212 -8.25 -0.30 5.11
C ARG A 212 -9.24 0.80 5.55
N ASP A 213 -9.64 0.82 6.83
CA ASP A 213 -10.43 1.91 7.40
C ASP A 213 -9.57 3.20 7.48
N PRO A 214 -9.97 4.31 6.83
CA PRO A 214 -9.28 5.59 6.95
C PRO A 214 -9.10 6.09 8.38
N LYS A 215 -10.04 5.80 9.29
CA LYS A 215 -9.99 6.23 10.71
C LYS A 215 -8.86 5.55 11.47
N LEU A 216 -8.51 4.32 11.09
CA LEU A 216 -7.42 3.57 11.73
C LEU A 216 -6.03 3.99 11.25
N LYS A 217 -5.89 4.77 10.16
CA LYS A 217 -4.58 5.21 9.66
C LYS A 217 -3.70 5.93 10.70
N PRO A 218 -4.18 6.97 11.43
CA PRO A 218 -3.39 7.60 12.49
C PRO A 218 -3.03 6.62 13.62
N LEU A 219 -3.95 5.73 13.98
CA LEU A 219 -3.75 4.72 15.02
C LEU A 219 -2.71 3.67 14.61
N PHE A 220 -2.78 3.19 13.38
CA PHE A 220 -1.76 2.32 12.79
C PHE A 220 -0.39 2.99 12.80
N LYS A 221 -0.30 4.28 12.44
CA LYS A 221 0.96 5.03 12.47
C LYS A 221 1.54 5.08 13.89
N ARG A 222 0.72 5.36 14.91
CA ARG A 222 1.11 5.32 16.33
C ARG A 222 1.68 3.94 16.71
N GLU A 223 0.95 2.87 16.41
CA GLU A 223 1.35 1.50 16.77
C GLU A 223 2.56 1.01 15.96
N ALA A 224 2.71 1.41 14.70
CA ALA A 224 3.87 1.08 13.89
C ALA A 224 5.14 1.73 14.45
N TRP A 225 5.06 2.98 14.89
CA TRP A 225 6.19 3.63 15.58
C TRP A 225 6.54 2.96 16.90
N GLU A 226 5.54 2.53 17.66
CA GLU A 226 5.77 1.81 18.92
C GLU A 226 6.42 0.44 18.67
N TYR A 227 5.95 -0.31 17.67
CA TYR A 227 6.60 -1.55 17.24
C TYR A 227 8.06 -1.31 16.83
N LEU A 228 8.33 -0.24 16.08
CA LEU A 228 9.70 0.11 15.67
C LEU A 228 10.56 0.54 16.87
N ARG A 229 10.00 1.21 17.88
CA ARG A 229 10.70 1.55 19.13
C ARG A 229 11.18 0.28 19.84
N LEU A 230 10.30 -0.72 19.96
CA LEU A 230 10.58 -1.97 20.67
C LEU A 230 11.42 -2.97 19.88
N TYR A 231 11.21 -3.05 18.56
CA TYR A 231 11.70 -4.15 17.73
C TYR A 231 12.46 -3.70 16.48
N SER A 232 13.06 -2.51 16.51
CA SER A 232 13.87 -1.98 15.40
C SER A 232 15.00 -2.90 14.93
N HIS A 233 15.57 -3.72 15.80
CA HIS A 233 16.66 -4.64 15.45
C HIS A 233 16.19 -5.85 14.61
N LEU A 234 14.88 -6.11 14.53
CA LEU A 234 14.37 -7.30 13.85
C LEU A 234 14.18 -7.09 12.34
N PRO A 235 14.38 -8.14 11.51
CA PRO A 235 14.15 -8.05 10.07
C PRO A 235 12.75 -7.55 9.68
N ARG A 236 11.72 -7.88 10.47
CA ARG A 236 10.33 -7.45 10.23
C ARG A 236 10.10 -5.93 10.40
N ALA A 237 11.02 -5.20 11.03
CA ALA A 237 10.93 -3.75 11.14
C ALA A 237 10.92 -3.07 9.76
N SER A 238 11.63 -3.63 8.77
CA SER A 238 11.56 -3.17 7.37
C SER A 238 10.14 -3.22 6.80
N LYS A 239 9.36 -4.27 7.09
CA LYS A 239 7.95 -4.37 6.68
C LYS A 239 7.05 -3.36 7.39
N ALA A 240 7.30 -3.11 8.67
CA ALA A 240 6.57 -2.07 9.40
C ALA A 240 6.84 -0.68 8.81
N LEU A 241 8.09 -0.39 8.44
CA LEU A 241 8.45 0.84 7.71
C LEU A 241 7.76 0.93 6.34
N MET A 242 7.67 -0.18 5.59
CA MET A 242 6.91 -0.20 4.32
C MET A 242 5.43 0.14 4.51
N GLY A 243 4.78 -0.42 5.53
CA GLY A 243 3.39 -0.10 5.87
C GLY A 243 3.23 1.38 6.26
N LEU A 244 4.15 1.89 7.08
CA LEU A 244 4.14 3.30 7.51
C LEU A 244 4.33 4.27 6.33
N ALA A 245 5.27 3.99 5.42
CA ALA A 245 5.45 4.77 4.20
C ALA A 245 4.18 4.76 3.33
N GLY A 246 3.52 3.60 3.22
CA GLY A 246 2.24 3.48 2.50
C GLY A 246 1.14 4.38 3.08
N VAL A 247 1.04 4.45 4.41
CA VAL A 247 0.10 5.36 5.08
C VAL A 247 0.44 6.82 4.81
N ASP A 248 1.71 7.21 4.93
CA ASP A 248 2.17 8.58 4.66
C ASP A 248 1.92 8.99 3.21
N LEU A 249 2.17 8.11 2.23
CA LEU A 249 1.81 8.32 0.83
C LEU A 249 0.30 8.55 0.66
N SER A 250 -0.53 7.72 1.31
CA SER A 250 -1.99 7.83 1.21
C SER A 250 -2.55 9.12 1.83
N ASN A 251 -1.77 9.78 2.69
CA ASN A 251 -2.09 11.05 3.31
C ASN A 251 -1.43 12.25 2.59
N GLY A 252 -0.73 12.02 1.48
CA GLY A 252 0.01 13.05 0.75
C GLY A 252 1.30 13.51 1.44
N ALA A 253 1.73 12.84 2.50
CA ALA A 253 2.96 13.14 3.24
C ALA A 253 4.19 12.53 2.51
N HIS A 254 4.41 12.92 1.26
CA HIS A 254 5.42 12.36 0.37
C HIS A 254 6.85 12.47 0.93
N HIS A 255 7.18 13.58 1.58
CA HIS A 255 8.54 13.78 2.13
C HIS A 255 8.80 12.85 3.32
N SER A 256 7.82 12.66 4.21
CA SER A 256 7.92 11.69 5.30
C SER A 256 8.06 10.26 4.77
N ALA A 257 7.27 9.89 3.75
CA ALA A 257 7.40 8.59 3.09
C ALA A 257 8.80 8.38 2.49
N LEU A 258 9.36 9.41 1.82
CA LEU A 258 10.73 9.37 1.32
C LEU A 258 11.73 9.11 2.45
N MET A 259 11.65 9.85 3.55
CA MET A 259 12.55 9.65 4.70
C MET A 259 12.41 8.26 5.32
N ILE A 260 11.21 7.66 5.31
CA ILE A 260 11.00 6.29 5.76
C ILE A 260 11.69 5.28 4.82
N TYR A 261 11.61 5.48 3.50
CA TYR A 261 12.34 4.64 2.54
C TYR A 261 13.86 4.78 2.70
N GLU A 262 14.39 6.00 2.88
CA GLU A 262 15.81 6.23 3.14
C GLU A 262 16.27 5.55 4.44
N LYS A 263 15.47 5.63 5.50
CA LYS A 263 15.72 4.88 6.75
C LYS A 263 15.75 3.38 6.51
N LEU A 264 14.79 2.85 5.74
CA LEU A 264 14.73 1.42 5.41
C LEU A 264 16.00 0.98 4.67
N MET A 265 16.39 1.72 3.64
CA MET A 265 17.58 1.41 2.84
C MET A 265 18.88 1.50 3.66
N THR A 266 18.95 2.43 4.61
CA THR A 266 20.13 2.62 5.47
C THR A 266 20.23 1.54 6.55
N MET A 267 19.13 1.27 7.26
CA MET A 267 19.15 0.40 8.44
C MET A 267 18.89 -1.09 8.12
N TYR A 268 18.25 -1.38 6.99
CA TYR A 268 17.81 -2.74 6.63
C TYR A 268 18.23 -3.08 5.19
N SER A 269 19.50 -2.83 4.86
CA SER A 269 20.07 -3.02 3.52
C SER A 269 19.97 -4.45 2.97
N THR A 270 19.86 -5.45 3.84
CA THR A 270 19.71 -6.87 3.48
C THR A 270 18.26 -7.36 3.50
N SER A 271 17.29 -6.48 3.79
CA SER A 271 15.86 -6.84 3.82
C SER A 271 15.29 -7.07 2.42
N ARG A 272 14.24 -7.89 2.33
CA ARG A 272 13.51 -8.13 1.07
C ARG A 272 12.83 -6.85 0.57
N GLU A 273 12.48 -5.97 1.50
CA GLU A 273 11.80 -4.71 1.26
C GLU A 273 12.73 -3.64 0.67
N PHE A 274 14.06 -3.80 0.77
CA PHE A 274 15.05 -2.85 0.25
C PHE A 274 14.83 -2.53 -1.23
N ALA A 275 14.67 -3.55 -2.07
CA ALA A 275 14.45 -3.38 -3.51
C ALA A 275 13.22 -2.51 -3.80
N SER A 276 12.11 -2.77 -3.07
CA SER A 276 10.89 -1.98 -3.20
C SER A 276 11.07 -0.56 -2.68
N ALA A 277 11.75 -0.36 -1.55
CA ALA A 277 12.01 0.98 -1.00
C ALA A 277 12.88 1.83 -1.94
N LEU A 278 13.92 1.23 -2.53
CA LEU A 278 14.79 1.91 -3.50
C LEU A 278 14.02 2.37 -4.74
N PHE A 279 13.20 1.47 -5.29
CA PHE A 279 12.35 1.80 -6.43
C PHE A 279 11.32 2.89 -6.09
N GLN A 280 10.62 2.78 -4.95
CA GLN A 280 9.62 3.77 -4.53
C GLN A 280 10.25 5.13 -4.17
N SER A 281 11.44 5.15 -3.58
CA SER A 281 12.23 6.38 -3.34
C SER A 281 12.55 7.06 -4.69
N GLY A 282 13.04 6.30 -5.68
CA GLY A 282 13.29 6.85 -7.03
C GLY A 282 12.02 7.40 -7.68
N LYS A 283 10.89 6.71 -7.55
CA LYS A 283 9.60 7.17 -8.06
C LYS A 283 9.12 8.45 -7.39
N LEU A 284 9.25 8.57 -6.07
CA LEU A 284 8.91 9.79 -5.34
C LEU A 284 9.77 10.98 -5.77
N LYS A 285 11.08 10.76 -5.86
CA LYS A 285 12.06 11.75 -6.34
C LYS A 285 11.69 12.26 -7.73
N GLN A 286 11.30 11.36 -8.65
CA GLN A 286 10.84 11.70 -9.98
C GLN A 286 9.51 12.48 -9.97
N GLU A 287 8.47 11.93 -9.35
CA GLU A 287 7.08 12.38 -9.55
C GLU A 287 6.68 13.54 -8.63
N GLN A 288 7.26 13.62 -7.42
CA GLN A 288 6.84 14.58 -6.39
C GLN A 288 7.85 15.71 -6.19
N PHE A 289 9.15 15.42 -6.31
CA PHE A 289 10.21 16.39 -5.96
C PHE A 289 10.97 16.95 -7.17
N GLY A 290 10.85 16.34 -8.35
CA GLY A 290 11.61 16.74 -9.53
C GLY A 290 13.13 16.49 -9.39
N GLU A 291 13.52 15.62 -8.47
CA GLU A 291 14.90 15.19 -8.20
C GLU A 291 15.32 14.13 -9.22
N TYR A 292 15.40 14.51 -10.49
CA TYR A 292 15.54 13.59 -11.62
C TYR A 292 16.89 12.86 -11.66
N ASN A 293 17.95 13.50 -11.20
CA ASN A 293 19.29 12.89 -11.14
C ASN A 293 19.32 11.77 -10.10
N GLU A 294 18.80 12.05 -8.91
CA GLU A 294 18.68 11.13 -7.79
C GLU A 294 17.72 9.99 -8.11
N ALA A 295 16.58 10.29 -8.75
CA ALA A 295 15.66 9.27 -9.24
C ALA A 295 16.33 8.33 -10.24
N THR A 296 17.07 8.87 -11.22
CA THR A 296 17.81 8.07 -12.21
C THR A 296 18.89 7.21 -11.54
N ALA A 297 19.60 7.77 -10.56
CA ALA A 297 20.60 7.03 -9.78
C ALA A 297 19.95 5.86 -9.02
N ASN A 298 18.82 6.08 -8.34
CA ASN A 298 18.07 5.03 -7.65
C ASN A 298 17.60 3.93 -8.60
N PHE A 299 17.03 4.29 -9.76
CA PHE A 299 16.59 3.30 -10.75
C PHE A 299 17.76 2.50 -11.33
N ARG A 300 18.89 3.14 -11.65
CA ARG A 300 20.10 2.44 -12.14
C ARG A 300 20.67 1.49 -11.08
N GLN A 301 20.73 1.93 -9.82
CA GLN A 301 21.13 1.06 -8.72
C GLN A 301 20.18 -0.13 -8.59
N PHE A 302 18.87 0.11 -8.67
CA PHE A 302 17.84 -0.92 -8.60
C PHE A 302 18.00 -1.97 -9.72
N LEU A 303 18.14 -1.53 -10.98
CA LEU A 303 18.37 -2.42 -12.12
C LEU A 303 19.63 -3.28 -11.98
N LYS A 304 20.70 -2.70 -11.43
CA LYS A 304 21.96 -3.41 -11.19
C LYS A 304 21.85 -4.45 -10.08
N GLN A 305 21.15 -4.14 -8.99
CA GLN A 305 21.10 -5.01 -7.81
C GLN A 305 19.96 -6.04 -7.87
N PHE A 306 18.87 -5.75 -8.58
CA PHE A 306 17.66 -6.56 -8.59
C PHE A 306 17.14 -6.83 -10.02
N PRO A 307 17.94 -7.43 -10.91
CA PRO A 307 17.60 -7.60 -12.34
C PRO A 307 16.37 -8.47 -12.62
N GLU A 308 15.96 -9.31 -11.65
CA GLU A 308 14.78 -10.19 -11.76
C GLU A 308 13.54 -9.64 -11.02
N HIS A 309 13.60 -8.42 -10.47
CA HIS A 309 12.48 -7.86 -9.73
C HIS A 309 11.35 -7.42 -10.68
N ARG A 310 10.10 -7.56 -10.23
CA ARG A 310 8.89 -7.19 -11.01
C ARG A 310 8.84 -5.73 -11.52
N PHE A 311 9.70 -4.84 -11.03
CA PHE A 311 9.74 -3.42 -11.40
C PHE A 311 10.90 -3.08 -12.34
N VAL A 312 11.67 -4.05 -12.84
CA VAL A 312 12.86 -3.80 -13.69
C VAL A 312 12.45 -3.11 -14.98
N ALA A 313 11.45 -3.62 -15.70
CA ALA A 313 10.93 -2.97 -16.89
C ALA A 313 10.40 -1.55 -16.62
N GLU A 314 9.74 -1.33 -15.47
CA GLU A 314 9.24 -0.01 -15.08
C GLU A 314 10.39 0.95 -14.75
N ALA A 315 11.41 0.51 -14.03
CA ALA A 315 12.58 1.31 -13.70
C ALA A 315 13.35 1.72 -14.97
N GLN A 316 13.52 0.78 -15.90
CA GLN A 316 14.15 1.02 -17.20
C GLN A 316 13.33 2.03 -18.03
N TYR A 317 12.01 1.86 -18.10
CA TYR A 317 11.10 2.82 -18.73
C TYR A 317 11.17 4.21 -18.08
N ARG A 318 11.25 4.29 -16.74
CA ARG A 318 11.32 5.56 -16.02
C ARG A 318 12.61 6.32 -16.27
N ILE A 319 13.74 5.62 -16.38
CA ILE A 319 15.01 6.25 -16.80
C ILE A 319 14.86 6.87 -18.20
N ALA A 320 14.26 6.13 -19.14
CA ALA A 320 13.99 6.64 -20.48
C ALA A 320 13.06 7.87 -20.45
N ALA A 321 11.99 7.80 -19.66
CA ALA A 321 11.04 8.90 -19.48
C ALA A 321 11.68 10.16 -18.86
N ILE A 322 12.60 10.01 -17.90
CA ILE A 322 13.33 11.15 -17.33
C ILE A 322 14.21 11.82 -18.40
N ALA A 323 14.96 11.04 -19.17
CA ALA A 323 15.76 11.58 -20.27
C ALA A 323 14.87 12.31 -21.32
N ASP A 324 13.71 11.73 -21.60
CA ASP A 324 12.68 12.19 -22.56
C ASP A 324 11.80 13.37 -22.09
N GLN A 325 11.67 13.63 -20.80
CA GLN A 325 10.73 14.65 -20.33
C GLN A 325 11.42 15.76 -19.55
N ASN A 326 12.58 15.47 -18.97
CA ASN A 326 13.20 16.35 -18.00
C ASN A 326 14.58 16.85 -18.45
N PHE A 327 15.37 16.03 -19.14
CA PHE A 327 16.71 16.43 -19.61
C PHE A 327 16.78 16.84 -21.07
N ASN A 328 15.74 16.58 -21.85
CA ASN A 328 15.76 16.74 -23.30
C ASN A 328 16.88 15.92 -24.00
N ASP A 329 17.33 14.84 -23.36
CA ASP A 329 18.35 13.94 -23.89
C ASP A 329 17.67 12.82 -24.68
N TRP A 330 17.23 13.18 -25.88
CA TRP A 330 16.45 12.35 -26.80
C TRP A 330 17.19 11.09 -27.25
N THR A 331 18.51 11.19 -27.44
CA THR A 331 19.34 10.06 -27.86
C THR A 331 19.41 9.03 -26.73
N THR A 332 19.70 9.48 -25.50
CA THR A 332 19.67 8.58 -24.33
C THR A 332 18.28 8.01 -24.12
N ALA A 333 17.23 8.82 -24.20
CA ALA A 333 15.85 8.37 -24.05
C ALA A 333 15.50 7.21 -24.99
N ILE A 334 15.79 7.35 -26.30
CA ILE A 334 15.56 6.28 -27.28
C ILE A 334 16.36 5.02 -26.91
N GLY A 335 17.64 5.16 -26.55
CA GLY A 335 18.46 4.03 -26.13
C GLY A 335 17.91 3.29 -24.91
N GLU A 336 17.41 4.03 -23.91
CA GLU A 336 16.83 3.43 -22.69
C GLU A 336 15.43 2.84 -22.94
N TYR A 337 14.63 3.41 -23.86
CA TYR A 337 13.38 2.80 -24.33
C TYR A 337 13.65 1.49 -25.09
N GLU A 338 14.67 1.45 -25.95
CA GLU A 338 15.03 0.23 -26.70
C GLU A 338 15.50 -0.90 -25.77
N LYS A 339 16.13 -0.58 -24.63
CA LYS A 339 16.44 -1.58 -23.59
C LYS A 339 15.17 -2.21 -23.01
N VAL A 340 14.09 -1.45 -22.81
CA VAL A 340 12.80 -2.03 -22.37
C VAL A 340 12.31 -3.06 -23.40
N VAL A 341 12.37 -2.70 -24.68
CA VAL A 341 11.89 -3.54 -25.79
C VAL A 341 12.69 -4.83 -25.90
N THR A 342 14.02 -4.72 -25.85
CA THR A 342 14.92 -5.86 -26.05
C THR A 342 15.03 -6.77 -24.83
N GLN A 343 14.98 -6.22 -23.61
CA GLN A 343 15.14 -6.98 -22.38
C GLN A 343 13.81 -7.48 -21.80
N HIS A 344 12.70 -6.82 -22.12
CA HIS A 344 11.38 -7.13 -21.57
C HIS A 344 10.28 -7.16 -22.63
N PRO A 345 10.41 -7.91 -23.74
CA PRO A 345 9.54 -7.79 -24.91
C PRO A 345 8.04 -7.99 -24.62
N THR A 346 7.67 -8.80 -23.63
CA THR A 346 6.26 -9.07 -23.28
C THR A 346 5.69 -8.15 -22.20
N ASN A 347 6.45 -7.16 -21.73
CA ASN A 347 6.03 -6.28 -20.64
C ASN A 347 5.09 -5.16 -21.12
N VAL A 348 4.23 -4.68 -20.21
CA VAL A 348 3.28 -3.58 -20.46
C VAL A 348 3.96 -2.28 -20.93
N TYR A 349 5.24 -2.05 -20.60
CA TYR A 349 5.99 -0.86 -21.01
C TYR A 349 6.64 -0.98 -22.40
N THR A 350 6.64 -2.14 -23.04
CA THR A 350 7.37 -2.36 -24.30
C THR A 350 6.79 -1.58 -25.47
N ILE A 351 5.50 -1.75 -25.75
CA ILE A 351 4.85 -1.03 -26.85
C ILE A 351 4.77 0.47 -26.59
N PRO A 352 4.47 0.95 -25.35
CA PRO A 352 4.62 2.36 -25.01
C PRO A 352 6.03 2.91 -25.27
N SER A 353 7.09 2.15 -24.97
CA SER A 353 8.48 2.53 -25.26
C SER A 353 8.71 2.75 -26.75
N LEU A 354 8.30 1.80 -27.60
CA LEU A 354 8.42 1.95 -29.07
C LEU A 354 7.61 3.14 -29.60
N LEU A 355 6.37 3.30 -29.13
CA LEU A 355 5.51 4.42 -29.53
C LEU A 355 6.13 5.77 -29.15
N ARG A 356 6.81 5.85 -28.00
CA ARG A 356 7.46 7.07 -27.55
C ARG A 356 8.78 7.31 -28.28
N ALA A 357 9.60 6.29 -28.48
CA ALA A 357 10.82 6.37 -29.28
C ALA A 357 10.53 6.88 -30.71
N GLY A 358 9.54 6.30 -31.40
CA GLY A 358 9.12 6.76 -32.72
C GLY A 358 8.58 8.20 -32.72
N GLU A 359 7.96 8.65 -31.62
CA GLU A 359 7.48 10.03 -31.47
C GLU A 359 8.62 11.02 -31.27
N ILE A 360 9.65 10.65 -30.51
CA ILE A 360 10.88 11.43 -30.33
C ILE A 360 11.62 11.56 -31.66
N GLN A 361 11.83 10.45 -32.37
CA GLN A 361 12.46 10.42 -33.70
C GLN A 361 11.73 11.36 -34.66
N ALA A 362 10.41 11.23 -34.76
CA ALA A 362 9.58 12.04 -35.66
C ALA A 362 9.60 13.54 -35.35
N THR A 363 9.56 13.91 -34.06
CA THR A 363 9.24 15.28 -33.66
C THR A 363 10.42 16.06 -33.11
N LYS A 364 11.26 15.42 -32.29
CA LYS A 364 12.38 16.06 -31.60
C LYS A 364 13.66 15.99 -32.42
N LEU A 365 13.94 14.82 -33.00
CA LEU A 365 15.14 14.58 -33.81
C LEU A 365 14.91 14.80 -35.32
N ARG A 366 13.65 14.82 -35.76
CA ARG A 366 13.26 14.95 -37.19
C ARG A 366 13.84 13.83 -38.07
N GLN A 367 13.96 12.66 -37.48
CA GLN A 367 14.39 11.39 -38.07
C GLN A 367 13.15 10.65 -38.55
N GLU A 368 12.66 11.05 -39.73
CA GLU A 368 11.38 10.58 -40.25
C GLU A 368 11.40 9.11 -40.65
N GLU A 369 12.44 8.70 -41.38
CA GLU A 369 12.61 7.31 -41.82
C GLU A 369 12.72 6.36 -40.62
N GLU A 370 13.50 6.74 -39.62
CA GLU A 370 13.67 5.96 -38.39
C GLU A 370 12.38 5.90 -37.58
N ALA A 371 11.61 7.00 -37.50
CA ALA A 371 10.32 6.99 -36.83
C ALA A 371 9.33 6.04 -37.51
N ILE A 372 9.27 6.06 -38.85
CA ILE A 372 8.42 5.15 -39.63
C ILE A 372 8.86 3.69 -39.40
N ALA A 373 10.17 3.42 -39.44
CA ALA A 373 10.71 2.10 -39.14
C ALA A 373 10.31 1.62 -37.74
N THR A 374 10.46 2.47 -36.71
CA THR A 374 10.06 2.16 -35.32
C THR A 374 8.56 1.87 -35.20
N TYR A 375 7.70 2.64 -35.87
CA TYR A 375 6.26 2.35 -35.87
C TYR A 375 5.90 1.06 -36.60
N ASN A 376 6.60 0.75 -37.70
CA ASN A 376 6.41 -0.49 -38.44
C ASN A 376 6.88 -1.72 -37.64
N ARG A 377 7.93 -1.59 -36.82
CA ARG A 377 8.36 -2.64 -35.89
C ARG A 377 7.25 -3.06 -34.93
N ILE A 378 6.42 -2.12 -34.45
CA ILE A 378 5.28 -2.45 -33.58
C ILE A 378 4.32 -3.40 -34.30
N ALA A 379 4.05 -3.14 -35.58
CA ALA A 379 3.13 -3.97 -36.38
C ALA A 379 3.71 -5.34 -36.74
N SER A 380 5.04 -5.48 -36.83
CA SER A 380 5.69 -6.75 -37.13
C SER A 380 5.95 -7.60 -35.88
N GLU A 381 6.38 -6.97 -34.78
CA GLU A 381 6.79 -7.66 -33.55
C GLU A 381 5.60 -7.90 -32.59
N TYR A 382 4.57 -7.05 -32.62
CA TYR A 382 3.43 -7.12 -31.70
C TYR A 382 2.06 -7.09 -32.41
N PRO A 383 1.82 -7.95 -33.41
CA PRO A 383 0.61 -7.88 -34.25
C PRO A 383 -0.70 -8.00 -33.45
N ASP A 384 -0.70 -8.74 -32.33
CA ASP A 384 -1.90 -8.95 -31.51
C ASP A 384 -2.32 -7.71 -30.71
N SER A 385 -1.44 -6.70 -30.61
CA SER A 385 -1.74 -5.44 -29.90
C SER A 385 -2.49 -4.46 -30.80
N THR A 386 -3.64 -4.89 -31.30
CA THR A 386 -4.40 -4.24 -32.38
C THR A 386 -4.57 -2.72 -32.21
N VAL A 387 -4.93 -2.25 -31.00
CA VAL A 387 -5.14 -0.82 -30.74
C VAL A 387 -3.83 -0.03 -30.89
N GLN A 388 -2.72 -0.56 -30.36
CA GLN A 388 -1.43 0.10 -30.39
C GLN A 388 -0.79 0.01 -31.78
N VAL A 389 -0.94 -1.12 -32.47
CA VAL A 389 -0.47 -1.32 -33.85
C VAL A 389 -1.19 -0.38 -34.81
N THR A 390 -2.52 -0.32 -34.75
CA THR A 390 -3.29 0.59 -35.62
C THR A 390 -2.89 2.05 -35.39
N LYS A 391 -2.68 2.45 -34.12
CA LYS A 391 -2.16 3.78 -33.76
C LYS A 391 -0.75 4.03 -34.32
N ALA A 392 0.16 3.06 -34.23
CA ALA A 392 1.52 3.17 -34.74
C ALA A 392 1.53 3.34 -36.27
N LEU A 393 0.83 2.47 -36.99
CA LEU A 393 0.73 2.54 -38.46
C LEU A 393 0.10 3.86 -38.93
N GLN A 394 -0.90 4.38 -38.21
CA GLN A 394 -1.47 5.69 -38.50
C GLN A 394 -0.47 6.84 -38.27
N ARG A 395 0.38 6.75 -37.24
CA ARG A 395 1.45 7.73 -37.00
C ARG A 395 2.47 7.72 -38.14
N ALA A 396 2.88 6.55 -38.62
CA ALA A 396 3.72 6.41 -39.80
C ALA A 396 3.06 7.00 -41.06
N GLY A 397 1.79 6.69 -41.33
CA GLY A 397 1.08 7.24 -42.48
C GLY A 397 0.94 8.77 -42.45
N LYS A 398 0.86 9.34 -41.24
CA LYS A 398 0.84 10.80 -41.04
C LYS A 398 2.19 11.46 -41.33
N LEU A 399 3.31 10.75 -41.12
CA LEU A 399 4.63 11.26 -41.48
C LEU A 399 4.78 11.39 -42.99
N TYR A 400 4.49 10.31 -43.73
CA TYR A 400 4.41 10.36 -45.19
C TYR A 400 3.46 11.46 -45.70
N GLU A 401 2.27 11.63 -45.08
CA GLU A 401 1.34 12.71 -45.43
C GLU A 401 1.98 14.12 -45.27
N LYS A 402 2.78 14.31 -44.22
CA LYS A 402 3.48 15.57 -43.93
C LYS A 402 4.60 15.84 -44.94
N SER A 403 5.30 14.79 -45.37
CA SER A 403 6.34 14.84 -46.40
C SER A 403 5.79 14.88 -47.83
N LYS A 404 4.46 14.80 -47.96
CA LYS A 404 3.71 14.83 -49.23
C LYS A 404 3.93 13.58 -50.10
N GLU A 405 4.44 12.52 -49.51
CA GLU A 405 4.53 11.16 -50.04
C GLU A 405 3.15 10.51 -49.89
N TYR A 406 2.21 10.94 -50.73
CA TYR A 406 0.80 10.64 -50.55
C TYR A 406 0.48 9.17 -50.88
N GLU A 407 1.15 8.61 -51.87
CA GLU A 407 1.04 7.23 -52.28
C GLU A 407 1.52 6.29 -51.15
N GLU A 408 2.64 6.60 -50.53
CA GLU A 408 3.24 5.90 -49.39
C GLU A 408 2.35 6.03 -48.15
N ALA A 409 1.83 7.24 -47.89
CA ALA A 409 0.87 7.46 -46.81
C ALA A 409 -0.38 6.57 -46.97
N ILE A 410 -0.92 6.49 -48.20
CA ILE A 410 -2.06 5.62 -48.49
C ILE A 410 -1.69 4.16 -48.29
N ALA A 411 -0.55 3.70 -48.82
CA ALA A 411 -0.09 2.32 -48.63
C ALA A 411 -0.01 1.98 -47.12
N GLN A 412 0.60 2.86 -46.34
CA GLN A 412 0.75 2.70 -44.90
C GLN A 412 -0.59 2.64 -44.15
N TYR A 413 -1.55 3.51 -44.50
CA TYR A 413 -2.89 3.48 -43.92
C TYR A 413 -3.66 2.21 -44.34
N MET A 414 -3.49 1.74 -45.57
CA MET A 414 -4.18 0.54 -46.09
C MET A 414 -3.74 -0.73 -45.37
N VAL A 415 -2.48 -0.84 -44.92
CA VAL A 415 -2.02 -1.97 -44.08
C VAL A 415 -2.93 -2.17 -42.85
N VAL A 416 -3.43 -1.08 -42.26
CA VAL A 416 -4.33 -1.14 -41.10
C VAL A 416 -5.64 -1.85 -41.45
N HIS A 417 -6.22 -1.53 -42.60
CA HIS A 417 -7.45 -2.16 -43.07
C HIS A 417 -7.22 -3.62 -43.49
N GLU A 418 -6.12 -3.90 -44.17
CA GLU A 418 -5.80 -5.25 -44.68
C GLU A 418 -5.52 -6.24 -43.54
N LYS A 419 -4.75 -5.83 -42.52
CA LYS A 419 -4.36 -6.72 -41.41
C LYS A 419 -5.29 -6.65 -40.20
N TYR A 420 -5.99 -5.53 -40.01
CA TYR A 420 -6.87 -5.29 -38.86
C TYR A 420 -8.27 -4.81 -39.29
N PRO A 421 -8.96 -5.55 -40.17
CA PRO A 421 -10.27 -5.15 -40.69
C PRO A 421 -11.32 -5.02 -39.59
N GLY A 422 -12.32 -4.17 -39.79
CA GLY A 422 -13.42 -3.98 -38.82
C GLY A 422 -13.05 -3.18 -37.57
N THR A 423 -11.77 -2.87 -37.34
CA THR A 423 -11.33 -2.04 -36.21
C THR A 423 -11.64 -0.56 -36.42
N GLU A 424 -11.76 0.22 -35.34
CA GLU A 424 -11.84 1.68 -35.41
C GLU A 424 -10.60 2.27 -36.11
N GLY A 425 -9.43 1.67 -35.88
CA GLY A 425 -8.18 2.03 -36.55
C GLY A 425 -8.27 1.91 -38.08
N ALA A 426 -8.78 0.78 -38.58
CA ALA A 426 -8.99 0.58 -40.01
C ALA A 426 -10.01 1.57 -40.60
N LEU A 427 -11.09 1.87 -39.88
CA LEU A 427 -12.05 2.90 -40.30
C LEU A 427 -11.40 4.29 -40.43
N VAL A 428 -10.62 4.71 -39.43
CA VAL A 428 -9.90 5.99 -39.46
C VAL A 428 -8.88 6.02 -40.61
N SER A 429 -8.16 4.93 -40.84
CA SER A 429 -7.19 4.82 -41.94
C SER A 429 -7.87 4.90 -43.32
N LEU A 430 -9.02 4.26 -43.51
CA LEU A 430 -9.80 4.36 -44.76
C LEU A 430 -10.30 5.79 -45.01
N GLU A 431 -10.74 6.50 -43.95
CA GLU A 431 -11.12 7.92 -44.06
C GLU A 431 -9.94 8.78 -44.52
N LYS A 432 -8.74 8.48 -44.01
CA LYS A 432 -7.50 9.14 -44.42
C LYS A 432 -7.14 8.86 -45.88
N CYS A 433 -7.20 7.60 -46.33
CA CYS A 433 -6.98 7.24 -47.72
C CYS A 433 -7.96 7.98 -48.66
N ALA A 434 -9.26 7.96 -48.35
CA ALA A 434 -10.28 8.66 -49.13
C ALA A 434 -10.01 10.17 -49.22
N PHE A 435 -9.64 10.79 -48.09
CA PHE A 435 -9.29 12.21 -48.03
C PHE A 435 -8.08 12.54 -48.90
N ILE A 436 -7.00 11.74 -48.82
CA ILE A 436 -5.77 11.97 -49.60
C ILE A 436 -6.06 11.86 -51.10
N TYR A 437 -6.74 10.79 -51.54
CA TYR A 437 -7.13 10.64 -52.94
C TYR A 437 -7.97 11.81 -53.45
N GLU A 438 -8.94 12.27 -52.65
CA GLU A 438 -9.83 13.35 -53.07
C GLU A 438 -9.14 14.72 -53.08
N LYS A 439 -8.40 15.05 -52.02
CA LYS A 439 -7.90 16.41 -51.77
C LYS A 439 -6.48 16.64 -52.25
N LYS A 440 -5.61 15.63 -52.18
CA LYS A 440 -4.18 15.76 -52.48
C LYS A 440 -3.86 15.26 -53.88
N ILE A 441 -4.23 14.02 -54.21
CA ILE A 441 -3.94 13.39 -55.51
C ILE A 441 -4.99 13.75 -56.59
N LYS A 442 -6.18 14.20 -56.19
CA LYS A 442 -7.31 14.57 -57.07
C LYS A 442 -7.91 13.41 -57.88
N ARG A 443 -7.82 12.18 -57.36
CA ARG A 443 -8.41 10.96 -57.94
C ARG A 443 -9.75 10.65 -57.28
N LYS A 444 -10.82 11.22 -57.82
CA LYS A 444 -12.20 11.06 -57.29
C LYS A 444 -12.66 9.60 -57.32
N ASP A 445 -12.30 8.88 -58.37
CA ASP A 445 -12.58 7.45 -58.55
C ASP A 445 -12.05 6.62 -57.38
N LYS A 446 -10.76 6.78 -57.05
CA LYS A 446 -10.12 6.07 -55.94
C LYS A 446 -10.66 6.52 -54.57
N ALA A 447 -11.01 7.80 -54.42
CA ALA A 447 -11.64 8.28 -53.20
C ALA A 447 -13.01 7.61 -52.96
N VAL A 448 -13.84 7.50 -54.01
CA VAL A 448 -15.13 6.82 -53.95
C VAL A 448 -14.97 5.33 -53.62
N GLU A 449 -13.96 4.66 -54.18
CA GLU A 449 -13.63 3.27 -53.84
C GLU A 449 -13.42 3.08 -52.33
N LYS A 450 -12.56 3.91 -51.70
CA LYS A 450 -12.30 3.79 -50.25
C LYS A 450 -13.51 4.16 -49.39
N LEU A 451 -14.31 5.14 -49.82
CA LEU A 451 -15.57 5.47 -49.15
C LEU A 451 -16.61 4.33 -49.24
N ASN A 452 -16.64 3.58 -50.34
CA ASN A 452 -17.53 2.43 -50.49
C ASN A 452 -17.15 1.30 -49.52
N ILE A 453 -15.86 1.07 -49.29
CA ILE A 453 -15.37 0.12 -48.26
C ILE A 453 -15.93 0.52 -46.89
N ILE A 454 -15.84 1.81 -46.53
CA ILE A 454 -16.38 2.31 -45.25
C ILE A 454 -17.89 2.05 -45.13
N VAL A 455 -18.66 2.30 -46.20
CA VAL A 455 -20.11 2.06 -46.19
C VAL A 455 -20.45 0.58 -46.04
N LYS A 456 -19.68 -0.29 -46.70
CA LYS A 456 -19.90 -1.74 -46.72
C LYS A 456 -19.51 -2.40 -45.39
N GLU A 457 -18.34 -2.09 -44.86
CA GLU A 457 -17.75 -2.80 -43.73
C GLU A 457 -18.09 -2.19 -42.36
N TYR A 458 -18.50 -0.92 -42.33
CA TYR A 458 -18.87 -0.23 -41.08
C TYR A 458 -20.31 0.29 -41.10
N PRO A 459 -21.30 -0.57 -41.46
CA PRO A 459 -22.68 -0.13 -41.61
C PRO A 459 -23.24 0.43 -40.30
N GLY A 460 -24.16 1.38 -40.40
CA GLY A 460 -24.80 2.01 -39.23
C GLY A 460 -23.95 3.07 -38.51
N THR A 461 -22.63 3.11 -38.70
CA THR A 461 -21.77 4.13 -38.08
C THR A 461 -22.07 5.55 -38.61
N LYS A 462 -21.86 6.57 -37.77
CA LYS A 462 -21.96 7.98 -38.20
C LYS A 462 -21.00 8.27 -39.37
N LYS A 463 -19.84 7.62 -39.40
CA LYS A 463 -18.82 7.74 -40.45
C LYS A 463 -19.29 7.12 -41.77
N ALA A 464 -19.90 5.93 -41.76
CA ALA A 464 -20.50 5.34 -42.96
C ALA A 464 -21.62 6.21 -43.56
N LYS A 465 -22.49 6.80 -42.72
CA LYS A 465 -23.51 7.75 -43.20
C LYS A 465 -22.88 8.99 -43.87
N LYS A 466 -21.77 9.50 -43.34
CA LYS A 466 -21.01 10.61 -43.95
C LYS A 466 -20.34 10.19 -45.26
N ALA A 467 -19.75 8.99 -45.31
CA ALA A 467 -19.13 8.44 -46.51
C ALA A 467 -20.15 8.29 -47.66
N ALA A 468 -21.32 7.71 -47.39
CA ALA A 468 -22.41 7.57 -48.37
C ALA A 468 -22.86 8.92 -48.95
N LYS A 469 -23.00 9.95 -48.10
CA LYS A 469 -23.30 11.32 -48.55
C LYS A 469 -22.17 11.89 -49.41
N ARG A 470 -20.91 11.63 -49.05
CA ARG A 470 -19.75 12.13 -49.78
C ARG A 470 -19.64 11.50 -51.17
N ILE A 471 -19.89 10.20 -51.30
CA ILE A 471 -19.92 9.47 -52.59
C ILE A 471 -20.92 10.13 -53.55
N LYS A 472 -22.16 10.38 -53.11
CA LYS A 472 -23.19 11.05 -53.93
C LYS A 472 -22.75 12.43 -54.44
N LYS A 473 -21.90 13.13 -53.69
CA LYS A 473 -21.36 14.46 -54.08
C LYS A 473 -20.14 14.36 -55.01
N LEU A 474 -19.41 13.25 -55.01
CA LEU A 474 -18.25 13.07 -55.89
C LEU A 474 -18.63 12.48 -57.26
N ASN A 475 -19.76 11.76 -57.34
CA ASN A 475 -20.32 11.22 -58.58
C ASN A 475 -21.21 12.22 -59.35
N LYS A 476 -21.51 13.37 -58.75
CA LYS A 476 -22.04 14.55 -59.44
C LYS A 476 -20.88 15.44 -59.86
#